data_AF-A0ABD0RX39-F1
#
_entry.id   AF-A0ABD0RX39-F1
#
_cell.length_a   1.000
_cell.length_b   1.000
_cell.length_c   1.000
_cell.angle_alpha   90.00
_cell.angle_beta   90.00
_cell.angle_gamma   90.00
#
_symmetry.space_group_name_H-M   'P 1'
#
loop_
_entity.id
_entity.type
_entity.pdbx_description
1 polymer ?
#
loop_
_entity_poly.entity_id
_entity_poly.type
_entity_poly.pdbx_seq_one_letter_code
_entity_poly.pdbx_strand_id
1 'polypeptide(L)' 'MALEEYLVCHGIPCYTLDGDNIRQGLNKNLGFSPEDREENIRRIAEVAKLFADAGLVCIASFISPYSR' A
#
# COMPACT_ATOMS: atom_id res chain seq x y z
N MET A 1 11.88 8.51 2.94
CA MET A 1 11.42 7.63 1.85
C MET A 1 11.91 8.20 0.53
N ALA A 2 13.01 7.68 -0.03
CA ALA A 2 13.72 8.37 -1.12
C ALA A 2 12.88 8.61 -2.40
N LEU A 3 12.00 7.66 -2.76
CA LEU A 3 11.13 7.81 -3.94
C LEU A 3 10.01 8.83 -3.71
N GLU A 4 9.36 8.78 -2.55
CA GLU A 4 8.30 9.74 -2.20
C GLU A 4 8.85 11.17 -2.15
N GLU A 5 10.00 11.37 -1.50
CA GLU A 5 10.71 12.66 -1.47
C GLU A 5 11.03 13.15 -2.89
N TYR A 6 11.54 12.27 -3.76
CA TYR A 6 11.82 12.60 -5.15
C TYR A 6 10.56 13.07 -5.88
N LEU A 7 9.46 12.32 -5.80
CA LEU A 7 8.21 12.64 -6.51
C LEU A 7 7.62 13.97 -6.03
N VAL A 8 7.57 14.18 -4.70
CA VAL A 8 7.09 15.43 -4.11
C VAL A 8 7.94 16.62 -4.56
N CYS A 9 9.28 16.50 -4.55
CA CYS A 9 10.17 17.54 -5.04
C CYS A 9 9.98 17.89 -6.53
N HIS A 10 9.44 16.97 -7.33
CA HIS A 10 9.13 17.19 -8.75
C HIS A 10 7.67 17.61 -8.99
N GLY A 11 6.91 17.91 -7.93
CA GLY A 11 5.50 18.31 -8.03
C GLY A 11 4.57 17.18 -8.45
N ILE A 12 4.97 15.93 -8.27
CA ILE A 12 4.16 14.74 -8.59
C ILE A 12 3.47 14.27 -7.30
N PRO A 13 2.13 14.38 -7.20
CA PRO A 13 1.40 13.88 -6.04
C PRO A 13 1.57 12.37 -5.89
N CYS A 14 2.03 11.95 -4.72
CA CYS A 14 2.23 10.54 -4.41
C CYS A 14 1.82 10.25 -2.96
N TYR A 15 1.56 8.97 -2.69
CA TYR A 15 1.26 8.50 -1.35
C TYR A 15 1.81 7.09 -1.14
N THR A 16 2.37 6.85 0.04
CA THR A 16 2.89 5.55 0.42
C THR A 16 1.89 4.75 1.24
N LEU A 17 1.61 3.53 0.80
CA LEU A 17 0.98 2.47 1.60
C LEU A 17 2.08 1.57 2.15
N ASP A 18 2.17 1.46 3.48
CA ASP A 18 3.14 0.65 4.19
C ASP A 18 2.51 -0.17 5.33
N GLY A 19 3.34 -0.96 6.02
CA GLY A 19 2.89 -1.78 7.13
C GLY A 19 2.30 -0.99 8.28
N ASP A 20 2.79 0.23 8.55
CA ASP A 20 2.37 1.02 9.70
C ASP A 20 0.99 1.65 9.47
N ASN A 21 0.79 2.32 8.33
CA ASN A 21 -0.49 2.97 8.05
C ASN A 21 -1.62 1.97 7.75
N ILE A 22 -1.31 0.84 7.12
CA ILE A 22 -2.31 -0.18 6.82
C ILE A 22 -2.61 -1.07 8.04
N ARG A 23 -1.61 -1.56 8.79
CA ARG A 23 -1.88 -2.47 9.92
C ARG A 23 -2.38 -1.77 11.17
N GLN A 24 -2.11 -0.48 11.37
CA GLN A 24 -2.70 0.26 12.48
C GLN A 24 -4.12 0.75 12.17
N GLY A 25 -4.46 0.88 10.89
CA GLY A 25 -5.77 1.36 10.40
C GLY A 25 -6.61 0.26 9.76
N LEU A 26 -6.64 0.26 8.42
CA LEU A 26 -7.55 -0.53 7.58
C LEU A 26 -7.51 -2.03 7.87
N ASN A 27 -6.32 -2.56 8.16
CA ASN A 27 -6.06 -3.99 8.34
C ASN A 27 -5.70 -4.36 9.78
N LYS A 28 -6.03 -3.52 10.76
CA LYS A 28 -5.78 -3.81 12.19
C LYS A 28 -6.46 -5.08 12.71
N ASN A 29 -7.49 -5.55 12.01
CA ASN A 29 -8.24 -6.74 12.35
C ASN A 29 -7.64 -8.03 11.74
N LEU A 30 -6.59 -7.92 10.92
CA LEU A 30 -5.95 -9.07 10.27
C LEU A 30 -4.69 -9.48 11.04
N GLY A 31 -4.57 -10.77 11.33
CA GLY A 31 -3.43 -11.36 11.99
C GLY A 31 -2.27 -11.67 11.03
N PHE A 32 -1.68 -12.86 11.21
CA PHE A 32 -0.52 -13.32 10.44
C PHE A 32 -0.73 -14.68 9.77
N SER A 33 -1.96 -15.22 9.79
CA SER A 33 -2.29 -16.45 9.04
C SER A 33 -2.09 -16.24 7.54
N PRO A 34 -1.91 -17.32 6.75
CA PRO A 34 -1.84 -17.22 5.30
C PRO A 34 -3.04 -16.47 4.69
N GLU A 35 -4.24 -16.74 5.19
CA GLU A 35 -5.48 -16.14 4.72
C GLU A 35 -5.55 -14.65 5.06
N ASP A 36 -5.13 -14.26 6.28
CA ASP A 36 -5.07 -12.85 6.68
C ASP A 36 -4.02 -12.07 5.87
N ARG A 37 -2.91 -12.73 5.49
CA ARG A 37 -1.89 -12.13 4.63
C ARG A 37 -2.41 -11.91 3.21
N GLU A 38 -3.15 -12.88 2.66
CA GLU A 38 -3.80 -12.74 1.36
C GLU A 38 -4.83 -11.61 1.36
N GLU A 39 -5.70 -11.55 2.37
CA GLU A 39 -6.70 -10.49 2.51
C GLU A 39 -6.05 -9.11 2.73
N ASN A 40 -4.95 -9.06 3.48
CA ASN A 40 -4.17 -7.84 3.66
C ASN A 40 -3.70 -7.29 2.31
N ILE A 41 -3.08 -8.14 1.47
CA ILE A 41 -2.61 -7.75 0.13
C ILE A 41 -3.78 -7.38 -0.79
N ARG A 42 -4.89 -8.12 -0.76
CA ARG A 42 -6.09 -7.81 -1.56
C ARG A 42 -6.64 -6.41 -1.24
N ARG A 43 -6.77 -6.07 0.04
CA ARG A 43 -7.25 -4.73 0.46
C ARG A 43 -6.29 -3.62 0.05
N ILE A 44 -4.98 -3.85 0.21
CA ILE A 44 -3.96 -2.89 -0.23
C ILE A 44 -4.04 -2.66 -1.74
N ALA A 45 -4.21 -3.71 -2.53
CA ALA A 45 -4.30 -3.60 -3.98
C ALA A 45 -5.51 -2.76 -4.43
N GLU A 46 -6.67 -2.96 -3.81
CA GLU A 46 -7.87 -2.14 -4.10
C GLU A 46 -7.67 -0.67 -3.71
N VAL A 47 -7.04 -0.40 -2.56
CA VAL A 47 -6.73 0.98 -2.15
C VAL A 47 -5.71 1.62 -3.09
N ALA A 48 -4.66 0.90 -3.47
CA ALA A 48 -3.66 1.38 -4.41
C ALA A 48 -4.27 1.72 -5.78
N LYS A 49 -5.22 0.89 -6.24
CA LYS A 49 -6.02 1.17 -7.44
C LYS A 49 -6.81 2.47 -7.30
N LEU A 50 -7.48 2.71 -6.17
CA LEU A 50 -8.21 3.96 -5.95
C LEU A 50 -7.29 5.19 -5.99
N PHE A 51 -6.08 5.10 -5.43
CA PHE A 51 -5.09 6.18 -5.52
C PHE A 51 -4.64 6.42 -6.97
N ALA A 52 -4.39 5.34 -7.73
CA ALA A 52 -4.03 5.44 -9.14
C ALA A 52 -5.17 6.04 -9.98
N ASP A 53 -6.41 5.60 -9.75
CA ASP A 53 -7.62 6.11 -10.42
C ASP A 53 -7.87 7.59 -10.08
N ALA A 54 -7.48 8.02 -8.87
CA ALA A 54 -7.51 9.43 -8.46
C ALA A 54 -6.37 10.28 -9.03
N GLY A 55 -5.43 9.69 -9.77
CA GLY A 55 -4.31 10.37 -10.42
C GLY A 55 -3.05 10.54 -9.57
N LEU A 56 -2.92 9.80 -8.46
CA LEU A 56 -1.73 9.82 -7.62
C LEU A 56 -0.80 8.65 -7.96
N VAL A 57 0.51 8.86 -7.76
CA VAL A 57 1.47 7.75 -7.72
C VAL A 57 1.35 7.05 -6.36
N CYS A 58 0.82 5.82 -6.36
CA CYS A 58 0.74 5.00 -5.16
C CYS A 58 1.99 4.13 -5.01
N ILE A 59 2.72 4.26 -3.90
CA ILE A 59 3.89 3.44 -3.56
C ILE A 59 3.44 2.38 -2.55
N ALA A 60 3.57 1.09 -2.86
CA ALA A 60 3.18 0.00 -1.96
C ALA A 60 4.41 -0.78 -1.49
N SER A 61 4.74 -0.73 -0.20
CA SER A 61 5.96 -1.33 0.39
C SER A 61 5.64 -2.57 1.24
N PHE A 62 5.07 -3.60 0.63
CA PHE A 62 4.65 -4.83 1.33
C PHE A 62 5.38 -6.08 0.83
N ILE A 63 5.65 -7.00 1.74
CA ILE A 63 6.07 -8.36 1.38
C ILE A 63 4.85 -9.09 0.81
N SER A 64 4.86 -9.36 -0.49
CA SER A 64 3.86 -10.17 -1.19
C SER A 64 4.53 -11.45 -1.72
N PRO A 65 4.70 -12.49 -0.88
CA PRO A 65 5.51 -13.65 -1.22
C PRO A 65 4.76 -14.64 -2.14
N TYR A 66 3.45 -14.47 -2.28
CA TYR A 66 2.61 -15.34 -3.09
C TYR A 66 2.50 -14.74 -4.49
N SER A 67 3.13 -15.41 -5.45
CA SER A 67 2.89 -15.18 -6.87
C SER A 67 1.67 -16.01 -7.25
N ARG A 68 0.57 -15.35 -7.66
CA ARG A 68 -0.47 -16.00 -8.44
C ARG A 68 -0.16 -15.86 -9.92
#